data_AF-A0A838WE31-F1
#
_entry.id   AF-A0A838WE31-F1
#
_cell.length_a   1.000
_cell.length_b   1.000
_cell.length_c   1.000
_cell.angle_alpha   90.00
_cell.angle_beta   90.00
_cell.angle_gamma   90.00
#
_symmetry.space_group_name_H-M   'P 1'
#
loop_
_entity.id
_entity.type
_entity.pdbx_description
1 polymer ?
#
loop_
_entity_poly.entity_id
_entity_poly.type
_entity_poly.pdbx_seq_one_letter_code
_entity_poly.pdbx_strand_id
1 'polypeptide(L)'
;MARVHSRAFRTRPPVTESTVWIDELKFDGRGLVPVVAQEIDTGEVLMLAYANHDALTRTVESGAAHYWSRSRAAIWRKGESSGHVQIVEEVRVDCDGDSVLYRVRQTGPACHTGERSCFHRANTGGDLASAAEMGHILARLERIIAARDVARPERSYTTYLFEQGIDKILKKVGEETTETVIAAKNSDPVELRNESADLLFHLLVLFRASSLPLRDVWSQLEARFGSAPRDVPASQTDTRDLRNT
;
A
#
# COMPACT_ATOMS: atom_id res chain seq x y z
N MET A 1 23.74 30.64 8.23
CA MET A 1 24.42 29.47 7.62
C MET A 1 24.11 28.23 8.45
N ALA A 2 23.04 27.51 8.11
CA ALA A 2 22.66 26.27 8.80
C ALA A 2 22.93 25.08 7.88
N ARG A 3 23.74 24.12 8.36
CA ARG A 3 24.19 22.93 7.63
C ARG A 3 23.03 21.94 7.45
N VAL A 4 22.53 21.83 6.22
CA VAL A 4 21.64 20.74 5.81
C VAL A 4 22.43 19.43 5.93
N HIS A 5 22.08 18.61 6.92
CA HIS A 5 22.59 17.25 7.02
C HIS A 5 21.92 16.42 5.92
N SER A 6 22.63 16.17 4.82
CA SER A 6 22.23 15.13 3.88
C SER A 6 22.28 13.79 4.60
N ARG A 7 21.11 13.23 4.92
CA ARG A 7 21.03 11.81 5.23
C ARG A 7 21.32 11.06 3.94
N ALA A 8 22.56 10.59 3.82
CA ALA A 8 22.94 9.62 2.81
C ALA A 8 21.90 8.50 2.79
N PHE A 9 21.38 8.19 1.60
CA PHE A 9 20.64 6.95 1.37
C PHE A 9 21.49 5.81 1.93
N ARG A 10 21.01 5.17 3.00
CA ARG A 10 21.61 3.90 3.43
C ARG A 10 21.37 2.93 2.30
N THR A 11 22.41 2.62 1.55
CA THR A 11 22.43 1.44 0.68
C THR A 11 22.16 0.24 1.57
N ARG A 12 20.96 -0.32 1.41
CA ARG A 12 20.57 -1.58 2.04
C ARG A 12 21.55 -2.64 1.55
N PRO A 13 22.06 -3.54 2.41
CA PRO A 13 22.93 -4.63 1.95
C PRO A 13 22.20 -5.42 0.85
N PRO A 14 22.92 -5.93 -0.16
CA PRO A 14 22.33 -6.75 -1.21
C PRO A 14 21.55 -7.89 -0.56
N VAL A 15 20.35 -8.16 -1.09
CA VAL A 15 19.64 -9.41 -0.80
C VAL A 15 20.65 -10.51 -1.08
N THR A 16 21.00 -11.30 -0.06
CA THR A 16 22.01 -12.36 -0.16
C THR A 16 21.78 -13.21 -1.40
N GLU A 17 22.82 -13.33 -2.23
CA GLU A 17 22.96 -13.88 -3.58
C GLU A 17 22.55 -15.36 -3.77
N SER A 18 21.77 -15.95 -2.86
CA SER A 18 21.42 -17.37 -2.94
C SER A 18 20.24 -17.57 -3.90
N THR A 19 20.52 -18.01 -5.12
CA THR A 19 19.52 -18.56 -6.05
C THR A 19 19.14 -20.01 -5.74
N VAL A 20 19.67 -20.60 -4.66
CA VAL A 20 19.48 -22.01 -4.29
C VAL A 20 18.00 -22.39 -4.17
N TRP A 21 17.16 -21.48 -3.71
CA TRP A 21 15.71 -21.72 -3.60
C TRP A 21 15.02 -21.89 -4.97
N ILE A 22 15.60 -21.37 -6.06
CA ILE A 22 15.06 -21.54 -7.42
C ILE A 22 15.17 -23.01 -7.84
N ASP A 23 16.25 -23.68 -7.44
CA ASP A 23 16.49 -25.09 -7.77
C ASP A 23 15.55 -26.04 -7.00
N GLU A 24 14.93 -25.56 -5.91
CA GLU A 24 13.96 -26.29 -5.10
C GLU A 24 12.52 -26.16 -5.61
N LEU A 25 12.27 -25.29 -6.60
CA LEU A 25 10.93 -25.06 -7.15
C LEU A 25 10.44 -26.22 -8.02
N LYS A 26 9.13 -26.46 -7.97
CA LYS A 26 8.41 -27.40 -8.82
C LYS A 26 7.90 -26.69 -10.06
N PHE A 27 8.70 -26.75 -11.12
CA PHE A 27 8.26 -26.29 -12.43
C PHE A 27 7.26 -27.28 -13.07
N ASP A 28 6.31 -26.76 -13.86
CA ASP A 28 5.39 -27.57 -14.65
C ASP A 28 6.13 -28.38 -15.74
N GLY A 29 5.41 -29.25 -16.46
CA GLY A 29 5.99 -30.06 -17.54
C GLY A 29 6.61 -29.27 -18.70
N ARG A 30 6.51 -27.93 -18.71
CA ARG A 30 7.14 -27.02 -19.67
C ARG A 30 8.29 -26.22 -19.05
N GLY A 31 8.68 -26.52 -17.81
CA GLY A 31 9.73 -25.79 -17.10
C GLY A 31 9.27 -24.42 -16.61
N LEU A 32 7.98 -24.22 -16.35
CA LEU A 32 7.40 -22.93 -15.95
C LEU A 32 6.76 -22.99 -14.57
N VAL A 33 6.88 -21.89 -13.82
CA VAL A 33 6.19 -21.67 -12.55
C VAL A 33 5.27 -20.44 -12.68
N PRO A 34 4.04 -20.45 -12.15
CA PRO A 34 3.24 -19.25 -12.01
C PRO A 34 3.91 -18.24 -11.07
N VAL A 35 3.86 -16.97 -11.47
CA VAL A 35 4.35 -15.84 -10.69
C VAL A 35 3.24 -14.82 -10.54
N VAL A 36 2.86 -14.56 -9.28
CA VAL A 36 1.95 -13.48 -8.93
C VAL A 36 2.77 -12.24 -8.62
N ALA A 37 2.46 -11.11 -9.26
CA ALA A 37 3.03 -9.82 -8.92
C ALA A 37 2.05 -9.04 -8.04
N GLN A 38 2.50 -8.61 -6.87
CA GLN A 38 1.70 -7.87 -5.89
C GLN A 38 2.40 -6.57 -5.52
N GLU A 39 1.64 -5.47 -5.43
CA GLU A 39 2.18 -4.20 -4.98
C GLU A 39 2.63 -4.29 -3.52
N ILE A 40 3.88 -3.88 -3.26
CA ILE A 40 4.50 -3.96 -1.93
C ILE A 40 3.75 -3.12 -0.89
N ASP A 41 3.30 -1.92 -1.27
CA ASP A 41 2.70 -0.96 -0.33
C ASP A 41 1.22 -1.24 -0.07
N THR A 42 0.49 -1.78 -1.04
CA THR A 42 -0.98 -1.92 -0.94
C THR A 42 -1.45 -3.37 -0.81
N GLY A 43 -0.62 -4.34 -1.20
CA GLY A 43 -1.05 -5.73 -1.34
C GLY A 43 -1.95 -5.97 -2.57
N GLU A 44 -2.11 -5.00 -3.46
CA GLU A 44 -2.90 -5.16 -4.69
C GLU A 44 -2.23 -6.19 -5.61
N VAL A 45 -2.97 -7.25 -5.97
CA VAL A 45 -2.50 -8.19 -6.99
C VAL A 45 -2.55 -7.48 -8.35
N LEU A 46 -1.38 -7.32 -8.97
CA LEU A 46 -1.21 -6.56 -10.21
C LEU A 46 -1.38 -7.44 -11.45
N MET A 47 -0.78 -8.63 -11.44
CA MET A 47 -0.84 -9.56 -12.57
C MET A 47 -0.39 -10.96 -12.17
N LEU A 48 -0.75 -11.94 -13.00
CA LEU A 48 -0.15 -13.27 -13.02
C LEU A 48 0.59 -13.45 -14.34
N ALA A 49 1.82 -13.95 -14.26
CA ALA A 49 2.60 -14.40 -15.42
C ALA A 49 3.28 -15.73 -15.08
N TYR A 50 4.14 -16.20 -15.97
CA TYR A 50 4.96 -17.39 -15.75
C TYR A 50 6.42 -16.99 -15.79
N ALA A 51 7.27 -17.73 -15.09
CA ALA A 51 8.71 -17.64 -15.20
C ALA A 51 9.30 -19.04 -15.38
N ASN A 52 10.36 -19.14 -16.17
CA ASN A 52 11.26 -20.30 -16.12
C ASN A 52 12.41 -19.98 -15.15
N HIS A 53 13.28 -20.97 -14.91
CA HIS A 53 14.46 -20.83 -14.07
C HIS A 53 15.30 -19.59 -14.42
N ASP A 54 15.64 -19.39 -15.69
CA ASP A 54 16.43 -18.23 -16.14
C ASP A 54 15.75 -16.88 -15.86
N ALA A 55 14.42 -16.79 -15.99
CA ALA A 55 13.68 -15.57 -15.70
C ALA A 55 13.69 -15.24 -14.20
N LEU A 56 13.61 -16.26 -13.33
CA LEU A 56 13.75 -16.06 -11.88
C LEU A 56 15.16 -15.61 -11.53
N THR A 57 16.18 -16.25 -12.10
CA THR A 57 17.59 -15.89 -11.90
C THR A 57 17.85 -14.43 -12.29
N ARG A 58 17.43 -14.02 -13.49
CA ARG A 58 17.54 -12.60 -13.92
C ARG A 58 16.76 -11.64 -13.03
N THR A 59 15.63 -12.08 -12.46
CA THR A 59 14.86 -11.26 -11.54
C THR A 59 15.64 -10.97 -10.26
N VAL A 60 16.25 -12.01 -9.67
CA VAL A 60 17.09 -11.88 -8.47
C VAL A 60 18.32 -11.00 -8.76
N GLU A 61 19.01 -11.25 -9.88
CA GLU A 61 20.22 -10.51 -10.24
C GLU A 61 19.97 -9.02 -10.51
N SER A 62 18.88 -8.69 -11.20
CA SER A 62 18.60 -7.32 -11.64
C SER A 62 17.76 -6.51 -10.66
N GLY A 63 17.07 -7.16 -9.73
CA GLY A 63 16.01 -6.54 -8.91
C GLY A 63 14.80 -6.06 -9.73
N ALA A 64 14.66 -6.47 -10.99
CA ALA A 64 13.53 -6.12 -11.86
C ALA A 64 12.76 -7.38 -12.28
N ALA A 65 11.43 -7.29 -12.35
CA ALA A 65 10.62 -8.46 -12.67
C ALA A 65 10.84 -8.93 -14.12
N HIS A 66 11.37 -10.15 -14.26
CA HIS A 66 11.47 -10.88 -15.52
C HIS A 66 10.48 -12.03 -15.53
N TYR A 67 9.89 -12.27 -16.70
CA TYR A 67 8.90 -13.31 -16.93
C TYR A 67 9.22 -14.07 -18.21
N TRP A 68 8.65 -15.26 -18.34
CA TRP A 68 8.63 -16.05 -19.56
C TRP A 68 7.34 -15.84 -20.34
N SER A 69 7.47 -15.42 -21.60
CA SER A 69 6.34 -15.32 -22.53
C SER A 69 6.07 -16.68 -23.15
N ARG A 70 4.97 -17.33 -22.75
CA ARG A 70 4.55 -18.64 -23.30
C ARG A 70 4.32 -18.63 -24.81
N SER A 71 3.87 -17.50 -25.36
CA SER A 71 3.62 -17.36 -26.80
C SER A 71 4.87 -17.06 -27.62
N ARG A 72 5.81 -16.30 -27.06
CA ARG A 72 7.07 -15.94 -27.73
C ARG A 72 8.21 -16.91 -27.44
N ALA A 73 8.02 -17.84 -26.50
CA ALA A 73 9.05 -18.72 -25.97
C ALA A 73 10.34 -17.96 -25.62
N ALA A 74 10.19 -16.82 -24.92
CA ALA A 74 11.29 -15.92 -24.61
C ALA A 74 11.10 -15.22 -23.27
N ILE A 75 12.21 -14.91 -22.62
CA ILE A 75 12.25 -14.04 -21.43
C ILE A 75 11.95 -12.61 -21.86
N TRP A 76 11.19 -11.89 -21.03
CA TRP A 76 10.98 -10.46 -21.19
C TRP A 76 10.99 -9.76 -19.82
N ARG A 77 11.48 -8.53 -19.80
CA ARG A 77 11.46 -7.68 -18.60
C ARG A 77 10.18 -6.85 -18.58
N LYS A 78 9.47 -6.81 -17.44
CA LYS A 78 8.26 -6.00 -17.33
C LYS A 78 8.57 -4.52 -17.56
N GLY A 79 7.86 -3.93 -18.51
CA GLY A 79 8.01 -2.52 -18.86
C GLY A 79 9.16 -2.21 -19.83
N GLU A 80 9.80 -3.22 -20.42
CA GLU A 80 10.89 -3.00 -21.40
C GLU A 80 10.48 -2.09 -22.57
N SER A 81 9.25 -2.24 -23.08
CA SER A 81 8.75 -1.40 -24.17
C SER A 81 7.98 -0.16 -23.70
N SER A 82 7.29 -0.23 -22.54
CA SER A 82 6.39 0.84 -22.08
C SER A 82 6.99 1.76 -21.02
N GLY A 83 8.15 1.41 -20.43
CA GLY A 83 8.71 2.07 -19.25
C GLY A 83 8.01 1.73 -17.93
N HIS A 84 6.88 1.01 -17.95
CA HIS A 84 6.12 0.67 -16.74
C HIS A 84 6.71 -0.57 -16.03
N VAL A 85 7.85 -0.35 -15.38
CA VAL A 85 8.66 -1.40 -14.74
C VAL A 85 8.11 -1.84 -13.38
N GLN A 86 8.52 -3.05 -12.98
CA GLN A 86 8.31 -3.61 -11.64
C GLN A 86 9.67 -3.82 -10.99
N ILE A 87 9.93 -3.09 -9.91
CA ILE A 87 11.13 -3.30 -9.08
C ILE A 87 10.76 -4.31 -7.99
N VAL A 88 11.49 -5.41 -7.93
CA VAL A 88 11.23 -6.51 -6.98
C VAL A 88 11.92 -6.19 -5.66
N GLU A 89 11.12 -6.10 -4.60
CA GLU A 89 11.58 -5.77 -3.24
C GLU A 89 11.67 -7.02 -2.36
N GLU A 90 10.86 -8.03 -2.68
CA GLU A 90 10.78 -9.31 -1.97
C GLU A 90 10.25 -10.39 -2.92
N VAL A 91 10.80 -11.60 -2.79
CA VAL A 91 10.30 -12.81 -3.47
C VAL A 91 9.89 -13.80 -2.40
N ARG A 92 8.69 -14.38 -2.52
CA ARG A 92 8.21 -15.48 -1.68
C ARG A 92 7.87 -16.68 -2.55
N VAL A 93 8.00 -17.86 -1.96
CA VAL A 93 7.58 -19.13 -2.53
C VAL A 93 6.41 -19.65 -1.68
N ASP A 94 5.45 -20.31 -2.30
CA ASP A 94 4.36 -20.96 -1.56
C ASP A 94 4.84 -22.23 -0.83
N CYS A 95 3.91 -22.87 -0.10
CA CYS A 95 4.27 -23.92 0.86
C CYS A 95 4.68 -25.24 0.20
N ASP A 96 4.25 -25.50 -1.04
CA ASP A 96 4.61 -26.68 -1.81
C ASP A 96 5.56 -26.39 -2.97
N GLY A 97 5.98 -25.13 -3.16
CA GLY A 97 7.06 -24.74 -4.05
C GLY A 97 6.68 -24.68 -5.51
N ASP A 98 5.39 -24.61 -5.84
CA ASP A 98 4.89 -24.60 -7.21
C ASP A 98 4.39 -23.22 -7.67
N SER A 99 4.46 -22.21 -6.80
CA SER A 99 4.13 -20.83 -7.14
C SER A 99 5.06 -19.81 -6.47
N VAL A 100 5.26 -18.68 -7.15
CA VAL A 100 6.11 -17.59 -6.66
C VAL A 100 5.31 -16.29 -6.54
N LEU A 101 5.57 -15.53 -5.50
CA LEU A 101 5.03 -14.18 -5.29
C LEU A 101 6.17 -13.16 -5.37
N TYR A 102 6.10 -12.29 -6.38
CA TYR A 102 6.90 -11.08 -6.43
C TYR A 102 6.17 -9.96 -5.73
N ARG A 103 6.75 -9.43 -4.65
CA ARG A 103 6.30 -8.16 -4.09
C ARG A 103 7.11 -7.03 -4.70
N VAL A 104 6.41 -6.17 -5.43
CA VAL A 104 7.02 -5.21 -6.36
C VAL A 104 6.57 -3.80 -6.06
N ARG A 105 7.42 -2.85 -6.42
CA ARG A 105 7.05 -1.45 -6.60
C ARG A 105 6.77 -1.19 -8.07
N GLN A 106 5.49 -1.03 -8.44
CA GLN A 106 5.08 -0.78 -9.82
C GLN A 106 5.21 0.70 -10.21
N THR A 107 5.87 0.96 -11.35
CA THR A 107 5.86 2.28 -12.00
C THR A 107 4.79 2.31 -13.09
N GLY A 108 3.90 3.30 -13.07
CA GLY A 108 2.79 3.41 -14.02
C GLY A 108 1.79 2.24 -13.97
N PRO A 109 0.94 2.08 -14.99
CA PRO A 109 0.05 0.93 -15.16
C PRO A 109 0.79 -0.42 -15.30
N ALA A 110 0.36 -1.44 -14.54
CA ALA A 110 0.85 -2.80 -14.78
C ALA A 110 0.23 -3.40 -16.05
N CYS A 111 -1.04 -3.08 -16.32
CA CYS A 111 -1.80 -3.61 -17.45
C CYS A 111 -1.53 -2.82 -18.75
N HIS A 112 -1.55 -3.53 -19.88
CA HIS A 112 -1.42 -2.92 -21.21
C HIS A 112 -2.65 -2.08 -21.62
N THR A 113 -3.77 -2.20 -20.90
CA THR A 113 -4.98 -1.38 -21.11
C THR A 113 -4.89 0.00 -20.47
N GLY A 114 -3.82 0.29 -19.72
CA GLY A 114 -3.68 1.52 -18.93
C GLY A 114 -4.15 1.38 -17.48
N GLU A 115 -4.73 0.23 -17.11
CA GLU A 115 -5.18 -0.03 -15.74
C GLU A 115 -4.04 -0.42 -14.80
N ARG A 116 -4.22 -0.14 -13.51
CA ARG A 116 -3.22 -0.44 -12.49
C ARG A 116 -2.97 -1.95 -12.36
N SER A 117 -4.04 -2.75 -12.40
CA SER A 117 -4.01 -4.21 -12.30
C SER A 117 -4.65 -4.85 -13.53
N CYS A 118 -4.18 -6.04 -13.90
CA CYS A 118 -4.85 -6.90 -14.87
C CYS A 118 -6.21 -7.40 -14.35
N PHE A 119 -6.40 -7.45 -13.02
CA PHE A 119 -7.61 -7.93 -12.36
C PHE A 119 -8.63 -6.80 -12.10
N HIS A 120 -8.73 -5.85 -13.03
CA HIS A 120 -9.59 -4.66 -12.88
C HIS A 120 -11.09 -4.90 -13.21
N ARG A 121 -11.50 -6.14 -13.49
CA ARG A 121 -12.88 -6.51 -13.82
C ARG A 121 -13.39 -7.51 -12.78
N ALA A 122 -14.55 -7.25 -12.19
CA ALA A 122 -15.24 -8.18 -11.29
C ALA A 122 -16.33 -8.94 -12.06
N ASN A 123 -16.31 -10.28 -12.01
CA ASN A 123 -17.29 -11.15 -12.70
C ASN A 123 -18.39 -11.69 -11.79
N THR A 124 -18.21 -11.59 -10.48
CA THR A 124 -19.27 -11.85 -9.48
C THR A 124 -19.40 -10.58 -8.66
N GLY A 125 -20.64 -10.15 -8.40
CA GLY A 125 -20.96 -8.87 -7.74
C GLY A 125 -20.56 -8.80 -6.26
N GLY A 126 -19.42 -9.39 -5.89
CA GLY A 126 -18.82 -9.19 -4.59
C GLY A 126 -18.32 -7.77 -4.50
N ASP A 127 -18.87 -7.01 -3.54
CA ASP A 127 -18.20 -5.82 -3.04
C ASP A 127 -16.78 -6.22 -2.65
N LEU A 128 -15.84 -5.70 -3.41
CA LEU A 128 -14.39 -5.76 -3.25
C LEU A 128 -13.99 -5.01 -1.97
N ALA A 129 -14.49 -5.42 -0.80
CA ALA A 129 -14.21 -4.78 0.49
C ALA A 129 -13.56 -5.74 1.51
N SER A 130 -12.48 -6.39 1.11
CA SER A 130 -11.49 -7.05 1.96
C SER A 130 -10.57 -6.01 2.64
N ALA A 131 -9.88 -6.43 3.70
CA ALA A 131 -8.86 -5.59 4.35
C ALA A 131 -7.76 -5.13 3.39
N ALA A 132 -7.48 -5.92 2.34
CA ALA A 132 -6.60 -5.49 1.25
C ALA A 132 -7.21 -4.30 0.50
N GLU A 133 -8.49 -4.33 0.15
CA GLU A 133 -9.17 -3.22 -0.52
C GLU A 133 -9.35 -1.98 0.37
N MET A 134 -9.51 -2.16 1.69
CA MET A 134 -9.45 -1.05 2.66
C MET A 134 -8.05 -0.40 2.68
N GLY A 135 -6.98 -1.20 2.63
CA GLY A 135 -5.62 -0.70 2.41
C GLY A 135 -5.48 -0.01 1.05
N HIS A 136 -6.11 -0.55 0.01
CA HIS A 136 -6.07 0.01 -1.34
C HIS A 136 -6.77 1.37 -1.42
N ILE A 137 -7.91 1.57 -0.75
CA ILE A 137 -8.61 2.86 -0.80
C ILE A 137 -7.79 3.97 -0.13
N LEU A 138 -7.20 3.71 1.04
CA LEU A 138 -6.35 4.69 1.72
C LEU A 138 -5.08 4.99 0.92
N ALA A 139 -4.41 3.97 0.38
CA ALA A 139 -3.23 4.16 -0.48
C ALA A 139 -3.57 4.85 -1.81
N ARG A 140 -4.76 4.60 -2.38
CA ARG A 140 -5.26 5.32 -3.56
C ARG A 140 -5.54 6.79 -3.23
N LEU A 141 -6.19 7.06 -2.11
CA LEU A 141 -6.44 8.42 -1.61
C LEU A 141 -5.13 9.18 -1.40
N GLU A 142 -4.14 8.58 -0.73
CA GLU A 142 -2.80 9.16 -0.54
C GLU A 142 -2.16 9.53 -1.87
N ARG A 143 -2.17 8.62 -2.86
CA ARG A 143 -1.64 8.90 -4.21
C ARG A 143 -2.36 10.05 -4.90
N ILE A 144 -3.68 10.10 -4.83
CA ILE A 144 -4.48 11.18 -5.43
C ILE A 144 -4.17 12.51 -4.75
N ILE A 145 -4.08 12.53 -3.41
CA ILE A 145 -3.75 13.72 -2.63
C ILE A 145 -2.34 14.21 -3.00
N ALA A 146 -1.36 13.32 -3.06
CA ALA A 146 0.01 13.65 -3.46
C ALA A 146 0.08 14.18 -4.91
N ALA A 147 -0.66 13.58 -5.84
CA ALA A 147 -0.74 14.06 -7.22
C ALA A 147 -1.37 15.46 -7.30
N ARG A 148 -2.42 15.73 -6.51
CA ARG A 148 -3.09 17.04 -6.46
C ARG A 148 -2.26 18.11 -5.77
N ASP A 149 -1.46 17.75 -4.78
CA ASP A 149 -0.49 18.65 -4.16
C ASP A 149 0.54 19.18 -5.17
N VAL A 150 0.95 18.35 -6.13
CA VAL A 150 1.88 18.78 -7.20
C VAL A 150 1.15 19.48 -8.35
N ALA A 151 0.08 18.86 -8.86
CA ALA A 151 -0.58 19.31 -10.08
C ALA A 151 -1.49 20.54 -9.90
N ARG A 152 -1.95 20.80 -8.67
CA ARG A 152 -2.83 21.92 -8.30
C ARG A 152 -3.97 22.16 -9.30
N PRO A 153 -4.82 21.15 -9.60
CA PRO A 153 -5.92 21.33 -10.54
C PRO A 153 -6.92 22.38 -10.04
N GLU A 154 -7.44 23.18 -10.96
CA GLU A 154 -8.46 24.19 -10.68
C GLU A 154 -9.74 23.55 -10.11
N ARG A 155 -10.45 24.29 -9.26
CA ARG A 155 -11.71 23.88 -8.61
C ARG A 155 -11.62 22.58 -7.80
N SER A 156 -10.42 22.15 -7.41
CA SER A 156 -10.24 21.01 -6.53
C SER A 156 -10.23 21.44 -5.06
N TYR A 157 -11.04 20.77 -4.23
CA TYR A 157 -11.04 20.99 -2.79
C TYR A 157 -9.66 20.74 -2.15
N THR A 158 -8.93 19.74 -2.64
CA THR A 158 -7.58 19.42 -2.15
C THR A 158 -6.59 20.55 -2.47
N THR A 159 -6.72 21.16 -3.66
CA THR A 159 -5.93 22.36 -4.03
C THR A 159 -6.21 23.50 -3.06
N TYR A 160 -7.49 23.79 -2.80
CA TYR A 160 -7.89 24.82 -1.85
C TYR A 160 -7.29 24.60 -0.45
N LEU A 161 -7.36 23.39 0.09
CA LEU A 161 -6.77 23.09 1.41
C LEU A 161 -5.27 23.37 1.45
N PHE A 162 -4.53 22.93 0.43
CA PHE A 162 -3.09 23.13 0.38
C PHE A 162 -2.69 24.58 0.09
N GLU A 163 -3.53 25.37 -0.59
CA GLU A 163 -3.30 26.81 -0.78
C GLU A 163 -3.52 27.61 0.50
N GLN A 164 -4.51 27.23 1.32
CA GLN A 164 -4.77 27.87 2.60
C GLN A 164 -3.73 27.49 3.67
N GLY A 165 -3.02 26.37 3.49
CA GLY A 165 -1.91 25.98 4.35
C GLY A 165 -2.33 25.22 5.63
N ILE A 166 -1.33 24.99 6.49
CA ILE A 166 -1.42 24.04 7.61
C ILE A 166 -2.55 24.37 8.60
N ASP A 167 -2.79 25.65 8.89
CA ASP A 167 -3.81 26.07 9.86
C ASP A 167 -5.22 25.71 9.40
N LYS A 168 -5.51 25.85 8.10
CA LYS A 168 -6.81 25.46 7.54
C LYS A 168 -7.01 23.94 7.56
N ILE A 169 -5.95 23.19 7.29
CA ILE A 169 -5.97 21.72 7.33
C ILE A 169 -6.21 21.24 8.77
N LEU A 170 -5.48 21.78 9.75
CA LEU A 170 -5.65 21.46 11.17
C LEU A 170 -7.05 21.82 11.67
N LYS A 171 -7.59 22.97 11.24
CA LYS A 171 -8.97 23.36 11.56
C LYS A 171 -9.96 22.30 11.10
N LYS A 172 -9.85 21.81 9.85
CA LYS A 172 -10.71 20.74 9.34
C LYS A 172 -10.55 19.46 10.16
N VAL A 173 -9.32 19.01 10.44
CA VAL A 173 -9.10 17.82 11.30
C VAL A 173 -9.79 17.96 12.66
N GLY A 174 -9.73 19.13 13.28
CA GLY A 174 -10.42 19.40 14.55
C GLY A 174 -11.95 19.41 14.44
N GLU A 175 -12.49 19.99 13.37
CA GLU A 175 -13.93 19.97 13.05
C GLU A 175 -14.43 18.52 12.92
N GLU A 176 -13.86 17.74 11.99
CA GLU A 176 -14.30 16.36 11.72
C GLU A 176 -14.14 15.44 12.94
N THR A 177 -13.10 15.68 13.75
CA THR A 177 -12.92 14.94 15.02
C THR A 177 -14.07 15.21 15.97
N THR A 178 -14.47 16.47 16.09
CA THR A 178 -15.55 16.88 16.98
C THR A 178 -16.89 16.35 16.47
N GLU A 179 -17.13 16.42 15.16
CA GLU A 179 -18.34 15.91 14.50
C GLU A 179 -18.44 14.39 14.65
N THR A 180 -17.36 13.64 14.45
CA THR A 180 -17.28 12.18 14.70
C THR A 180 -17.66 11.83 16.15
N VAL A 181 -17.11 12.56 17.13
CA VAL A 181 -17.40 12.33 18.56
C VAL A 181 -18.87 12.62 18.87
N ILE A 182 -19.43 13.70 18.33
CA ILE A 182 -20.83 14.07 18.53
C ILE A 182 -21.76 13.03 17.89
N ALA A 183 -21.48 12.59 16.66
CA ALA A 183 -22.26 11.59 15.95
C ALA A 183 -22.29 10.26 16.70
N ALA A 184 -21.13 9.81 17.22
CA ALA A 184 -21.05 8.63 18.09
C ALA A 184 -21.88 8.80 19.37
N LYS A 185 -21.73 9.93 20.07
CA LYS A 185 -22.49 10.23 21.30
C LYS A 185 -24.00 10.32 21.05
N ASN A 186 -24.42 10.74 19.87
CA ASN A 186 -25.82 10.81 19.47
C ASN A 186 -26.36 9.48 18.92
N SER A 187 -25.53 8.45 18.81
CA SER A 187 -25.89 7.15 18.22
C SER A 187 -26.43 7.29 16.79
N ASP A 188 -25.89 8.23 16.01
CA ASP A 188 -26.20 8.41 14.59
C ASP A 188 -25.19 7.63 13.74
N PRO A 189 -25.53 6.42 13.24
CA PRO A 189 -24.60 5.60 12.48
C PRO A 189 -24.31 6.14 11.07
N VAL A 190 -25.17 7.01 10.53
CA VAL A 190 -24.98 7.60 9.20
C VAL A 190 -24.01 8.76 9.31
N GLU A 191 -24.26 9.67 10.25
CA GLU A 191 -23.36 10.79 10.52
C GLU A 191 -21.99 10.26 10.97
N LEU A 192 -21.94 9.30 11.91
CA LEU A 192 -20.68 8.72 12.37
C LEU A 192 -19.84 8.15 11.23
N ARG A 193 -20.48 7.50 10.25
CA ARG A 193 -19.79 6.97 9.07
C ARG A 193 -19.21 8.09 8.21
N ASN A 194 -19.97 9.14 7.96
CA ASN A 194 -19.57 10.24 7.08
C ASN A 194 -18.44 11.05 7.73
N GLU A 195 -18.61 11.46 8.99
CA GLU A 195 -17.61 12.25 9.72
C GLU A 195 -16.31 11.46 9.93
N SER A 196 -16.41 10.14 10.13
CA SER A 196 -15.22 9.27 10.17
C SER A 196 -14.47 9.23 8.84
N ALA A 197 -15.19 9.22 7.72
CA ALA A 197 -14.58 9.23 6.39
C ALA A 197 -13.90 10.57 6.11
N ASP A 198 -14.53 11.69 6.48
CA ASP A 198 -13.98 13.03 6.33
C ASP A 198 -12.76 13.24 7.24
N LEU A 199 -12.81 12.75 8.48
CA LEU A 199 -11.66 12.75 9.38
C LEU A 199 -10.47 11.99 8.79
N LEU A 200 -10.69 10.77 8.26
CA LEU A 200 -9.63 9.99 7.60
C LEU A 200 -9.05 10.73 6.39
N PHE A 201 -9.90 11.34 5.55
CA PHE A 201 -9.46 12.13 4.41
C PHE A 201 -8.59 13.31 4.87
N HIS A 202 -9.04 14.09 5.84
CA HIS A 202 -8.33 15.26 6.33
C HIS A 202 -7.01 14.91 7.05
N LEU A 203 -6.95 13.75 7.72
CA LEU A 203 -5.70 13.21 8.25
C LEU A 203 -4.69 12.88 7.14
N LEU A 204 -5.11 12.28 6.02
CA LEU A 204 -4.23 12.01 4.88
C LEU A 204 -3.69 13.31 4.25
N VAL A 205 -4.53 14.35 4.15
CA VAL A 205 -4.10 15.68 3.69
C VAL A 205 -3.07 16.28 4.65
N LEU A 206 -3.30 16.17 5.97
CA LEU A 206 -2.37 16.61 7.00
C LEU A 206 -1.03 15.87 6.92
N PHE A 207 -1.06 14.55 6.75
CA PHE A 207 0.13 13.71 6.60
C PHE A 207 0.96 14.18 5.40
N ARG A 208 0.31 14.41 4.25
CA ARG A 208 0.97 14.95 3.06
C ARG A 208 1.59 16.33 3.31
N ALA A 209 0.83 17.27 3.89
CA ALA A 209 1.31 18.62 4.21
C ALA A 209 2.49 18.60 5.20
N SER A 210 2.55 17.61 6.07
CA SER A 210 3.60 17.42 7.08
C SER A 210 4.75 16.55 6.60
N SER A 211 4.76 16.12 5.33
CA SER A 211 5.74 15.17 4.78
C SER A 211 5.84 13.86 5.56
N LEU A 212 4.73 13.41 6.16
CA LEU A 212 4.61 12.13 6.86
C LEU A 212 4.00 11.09 5.91
N PRO A 213 4.73 10.05 5.50
CA PRO A 213 4.16 8.98 4.66
C PRO A 213 3.12 8.15 5.42
N LEU A 214 2.00 7.78 4.78
CA LEU A 214 0.98 6.92 5.41
C LEU A 214 1.57 5.58 5.87
N ARG A 215 2.50 5.01 5.10
CA ARG A 215 3.23 3.78 5.46
C ARG A 215 3.93 3.85 6.82
N ASP A 216 4.38 5.03 7.23
CA ASP A 216 5.09 5.19 8.50
C ASP A 216 4.08 5.11 9.65
N VAL A 217 2.88 5.69 9.48
CA VAL A 217 1.76 5.53 10.43
C VAL A 217 1.28 4.07 10.50
N TRP A 218 1.18 3.40 9.35
CA TRP A 218 0.80 1.99 9.28
C TRP A 218 1.80 1.09 10.01
N SER A 219 3.11 1.30 9.81
CA SER A 219 4.15 0.56 10.52
C SER A 219 4.04 0.69 12.05
N GLN A 220 3.61 1.87 12.54
CA GLN A 220 3.36 2.09 13.96
C GLN A 220 2.12 1.35 14.46
N LEU A 221 1.09 1.19 13.63
CA LEU A 221 -0.08 0.37 13.96
C LEU A 221 0.30 -1.11 14.01
N GLU A 222 1.00 -1.63 13.00
CA GLU A 222 1.46 -3.02 12.94
C GLU A 222 2.32 -3.40 14.15
N ALA A 223 3.26 -2.53 14.54
CA ALA A 223 4.08 -2.73 15.73
C ALA A 223 3.24 -2.89 17.03
N ARG A 224 2.09 -2.19 17.11
CA ARG A 224 1.18 -2.27 18.27
C ARG A 224 0.32 -3.53 18.25
N PHE A 225 -0.07 -4.02 17.07
CA PHE A 225 -0.83 -5.26 16.93
C PHE A 225 0.04 -6.52 17.15
N GLY A 226 1.34 -6.45 16.81
CA GLY A 226 2.30 -7.55 17.06
C GLY A 226 2.84 -7.62 18.50
N SER A 227 2.54 -6.62 19.33
CA SER A 227 2.87 -6.59 20.76
C SER A 227 1.67 -7.07 21.57
N ALA A 228 1.88 -7.84 22.65
CA ALA A 228 0.81 -8.30 23.54
C ALA A 228 -0.14 -7.15 23.95
N PRO A 229 -1.43 -7.41 24.24
CA PRO A 229 -2.38 -6.37 24.62
C PRO A 229 -1.78 -5.51 25.73
N ARG A 230 -1.85 -4.18 25.58
CA ARG A 230 -1.51 -3.31 26.71
C ARG A 230 -2.55 -3.58 27.79
N ASP A 231 -2.13 -4.18 28.90
CA ASP A 231 -2.93 -4.22 30.11
C ASP A 231 -3.39 -2.80 30.42
N VAL A 232 -4.69 -2.60 30.57
CA VAL A 232 -5.22 -1.34 31.09
C VAL A 232 -4.69 -1.22 32.52
N PRO A 233 -3.93 -0.17 32.87
CA PRO A 233 -3.51 0.01 34.25
C PRO A 233 -4.74 0.05 35.15
N ALA A 234 -4.73 -0.73 36.24
CA ALA A 234 -5.83 -0.86 37.20
C ALA A 234 -6.29 0.48 37.86
N SER A 235 -5.63 1.60 37.53
CA SER A 235 -5.95 2.94 38.01
C SER A 235 -6.97 3.72 37.15
N GLN A 236 -7.56 3.11 36.10
CA GLN A 236 -8.59 3.75 35.26
C GLN A 236 -9.96 3.05 35.30
N THR A 237 -10.22 2.15 36.26
CA THR A 237 -11.60 1.82 36.62
C THR A 237 -12.19 3.00 37.39
N ASP A 238 -12.97 3.82 36.70
CA ASP A 238 -13.72 4.91 37.31
C ASP A 238 -14.74 4.33 38.32
N THR A 239 -14.38 4.31 39.60
CA THR A 239 -15.25 3.85 40.69
C THR A 239 -16.21 4.94 41.18
N ARG A 240 -16.54 5.95 40.37
CA ARG A 240 -17.49 7.01 40.74
C ARG A 240 -18.76 6.96 39.92
N ASP A 241 -19.49 5.85 39.98
CA ASP A 241 -20.89 5.87 39.52
C ASP A 241 -21.77 4.80 40.18
N LEU A 242 -21.76 4.75 41.52
CA LEU A 242 -22.80 4.04 42.29
C LEU A 242 -23.04 4.69 43.66
N ARG A 243 -23.33 6.01 43.71
CA ARG A 243 -24.07 6.64 44.82
C ARG A 243 -24.83 7.86 44.32
N ASN A 244 -26.07 7.66 43.91
CA ASN A 244 -27.22 8.40 44.43
C ASN A 244 -28.51 7.75 43.93
N THR A 245 -29.15 7.06 44.87
CA THR A 245 -30.62 6.96 44.99
C THR A 245 -31.26 8.33 45.06
#